data_AF-A0A7Z1KJI8-F1
#
_entry.id   AF-A0A7Z1KJI8-F1
#
_cell.length_a   1.000
_cell.length_b   1.000
_cell.length_c   1.000
_cell.angle_alpha   90.00
_cell.angle_beta   90.00
_cell.angle_gamma   90.00
#
_symmetry.space_group_name_H-M   'P 1'
#
loop_
_entity.id
_entity.type
_entity.pdbx_description
1 polymer ?
#
loop_
_entity_poly.entity_id
_entity_poly.type
_entity_poly.pdbx_seq_one_letter_code
_entity_poly.pdbx_strand_id
1 'polypeptide(L)'
;LIGVFGSAIGAGVLLLAPGNLSRASTIQDWYNQPLAWRVLEHFSERLPSAMGAYWQVYIAFIILLISVVLSRNSSSKLMFGSFLFILGAIAANVAFLASPAMPSRALNGALCFMILSISFVAHSAFTKFNKASIYLSVTTYAMAFLYFIPSY
;
A
#
# COMPACT_ATOMS: atom_id res chain seq x y z
N LEU A 1 -17.01 -14.26 -0.66
CA LEU A 1 -18.18 -13.77 -1.43
C LEU A 1 -19.10 -12.90 -0.58
N ILE A 2 -19.71 -13.43 0.49
CA ILE A 2 -20.61 -12.65 1.37
C ILE A 2 -19.94 -11.39 1.94
N GLY A 3 -18.69 -11.48 2.41
CA GLY A 3 -17.96 -10.32 2.92
C GLY A 3 -17.68 -9.23 1.87
N VAL A 4 -17.43 -9.60 0.61
CA VAL A 4 -17.18 -8.64 -0.48
C VAL A 4 -18.47 -7.89 -0.81
N PHE A 5 -19.60 -8.60 -0.87
CA PHE A 5 -20.92 -7.98 -1.06
C PHE A 5 -21.28 -7.06 0.11
N GLY A 6 -21.05 -7.48 1.35
CA GLY A 6 -21.27 -6.63 2.52
C GLY A 6 -20.45 -5.34 2.48
N SER A 7 -19.16 -5.44 2.14
CA SER A 7 -18.28 -4.27 2.00
C SER A 7 -18.72 -3.36 0.84
N ALA A 8 -19.14 -3.93 -0.29
CA ALA A 8 -19.60 -3.14 -1.45
C ALA A 8 -20.91 -2.39 -1.14
N ILE A 9 -21.87 -3.06 -0.50
CA ILE A 9 -23.12 -2.44 -0.06
C ILE A 9 -22.83 -1.36 0.98
N GLY A 10 -22.00 -1.65 1.98
CA GLY A 10 -21.61 -0.66 3.00
C GLY A 10 -20.91 0.56 2.39
N ALA A 11 -20.00 0.36 1.44
CA ALA A 11 -19.37 1.45 0.69
C ALA A 11 -20.41 2.25 -0.10
N GLY A 12 -21.36 1.60 -0.78
CA GLY A 12 -22.44 2.26 -1.52
C GLY A 12 -23.32 3.13 -0.63
N VAL A 13 -23.72 2.63 0.54
CA VAL A 13 -24.51 3.38 1.53
C VAL A 13 -23.76 4.64 1.99
N LEU A 14 -22.46 4.53 2.24
CA LEU A 14 -21.63 5.67 2.66
C LEU A 14 -21.44 6.69 1.53
N LEU A 15 -21.23 6.24 0.29
CA LEU A 15 -21.04 7.11 -0.87
C LEU A 15 -22.33 7.86 -1.26
N LEU A 16 -23.48 7.22 -1.10
CA LEU A 16 -24.79 7.80 -1.42
C LEU A 16 -25.44 8.54 -0.24
N ALA A 17 -24.78 8.56 0.93
CA ALA A 17 -25.29 9.25 2.10
C ALA A 17 -25.46 10.76 1.80
N PRO A 18 -26.55 11.40 2.27
CA PRO A 18 -26.84 12.81 2.00
C PRO A 18 -25.73 13.76 2.49
N GLY A 19 -25.01 13.37 3.55
CA GLY A 19 -23.84 14.11 4.03
C GLY A 19 -22.67 14.13 3.03
N ASN A 20 -22.50 13.10 2.20
CA ASN A 20 -21.49 13.09 1.15
C ASN A 20 -21.84 14.07 0.02
N LEU A 21 -23.12 14.15 -0.36
CA LEU A 21 -23.62 15.09 -1.38
C LEU A 21 -23.45 16.56 -0.96
N SER A 22 -23.77 16.89 0.30
CA SER A 22 -23.56 18.24 0.85
C SER A 22 -22.08 18.64 0.89
N ARG A 23 -21.17 17.69 1.10
CA ARG A 23 -19.72 17.94 1.00
C ARG A 23 -19.26 18.11 -0.45
N ALA A 24 -19.80 17.32 -1.37
CA ALA A 24 -19.50 17.43 -2.79
C ALA A 24 -19.91 18.80 -3.36
N SER A 25 -21.02 19.38 -2.90
CA SER A 25 -21.45 20.73 -3.31
C SER A 25 -20.54 21.85 -2.78
N THR A 26 -19.74 21.61 -1.75
CA THR A 26 -18.77 22.58 -1.22
C THR A 26 -17.42 22.54 -1.97
N ILE A 27 -17.13 21.44 -2.68
CA ILE A 27 -15.86 21.21 -3.41
C ILE A 27 -16.16 21.12 -4.92
N GLN A 28 -17.03 22.02 -5.42
CA GLN A 28 -17.44 22.02 -6.82
C GLN A 28 -16.27 22.20 -7.78
N ASP A 29 -15.24 22.97 -7.40
CA ASP A 29 -14.07 23.21 -8.25
C ASP A 29 -13.35 21.92 -8.64
N TRP A 30 -13.24 20.95 -7.72
CA TRP A 30 -12.68 19.63 -8.02
C TRP A 30 -13.62 18.81 -8.92
N TYR A 31 -14.92 18.81 -8.60
CA TYR A 31 -15.92 18.05 -9.36
C TYR A 31 -16.24 18.63 -10.74
N ASN A 32 -15.86 19.87 -11.00
CA ASN A 32 -15.98 20.53 -12.30
C ASN A 32 -14.78 20.26 -13.22
N GLN A 33 -13.64 19.81 -12.69
CA GLN A 33 -12.49 19.45 -13.52
C GLN A 33 -12.76 18.20 -14.37
N PRO A 34 -12.24 18.12 -15.61
CA PRO A 34 -12.32 16.91 -16.41
C PRO A 34 -11.72 15.70 -15.68
N LEU A 35 -12.31 14.52 -15.87
CA LEU A 35 -11.80 13.28 -15.26
C LEU A 35 -10.34 13.01 -15.65
N ALA A 36 -9.96 13.32 -16.90
CA ALA A 36 -8.59 13.20 -17.38
C ALA A 36 -7.61 14.09 -16.61
N TRP A 37 -8.01 15.30 -16.22
CA TRP A 37 -7.17 16.20 -15.40
C TRP A 37 -6.94 15.57 -14.02
N ARG A 38 -8.00 15.05 -13.39
CA ARG A 38 -7.89 14.42 -12.06
C ARG A 38 -7.02 13.17 -12.06
N VAL A 39 -7.08 12.38 -13.14
CA VAL A 39 -6.19 11.24 -13.35
C VAL A 39 -4.75 11.71 -13.47
N LEU A 40 -4.49 12.70 -14.31
CA LEU A 40 -3.14 13.23 -14.50
C LEU A 40 -2.54 13.71 -13.18
N GLU A 41 -3.24 14.62 -12.50
CA GLU A 41 -2.85 15.17 -11.20
C GLU A 41 -2.59 14.08 -10.14
N HIS A 42 -3.48 13.08 -10.11
CA HIS A 42 -3.36 11.99 -9.16
C HIS A 42 -2.09 11.18 -9.38
N PHE A 43 -1.76 10.85 -10.63
CA PHE A 43 -0.57 10.06 -10.94
C PHE A 43 0.72 10.90 -10.98
N SER A 44 0.65 12.21 -11.24
CA SER A 44 1.83 13.09 -11.31
C SER A 44 2.25 13.64 -9.95
N GLU A 45 1.30 14.04 -9.10
CA GLU A 45 1.60 14.74 -7.85
C GLU A 45 1.23 13.91 -6.63
N ARG A 46 -0.03 13.45 -6.58
CA ARG A 46 -0.60 12.87 -5.34
C ARG A 46 -0.06 11.48 -5.03
N LEU A 47 0.02 10.61 -6.03
CA LEU A 47 0.46 9.23 -5.85
C LEU A 47 1.97 9.17 -5.53
N PRO A 48 2.87 9.91 -6.21
CA PRO A 48 4.28 9.96 -5.81
C PRO A 48 4.48 10.52 -4.40
N SER A 49 3.75 11.59 -4.03
CA SER A 49 3.79 12.14 -2.67
C SER A 49 3.32 11.12 -1.63
N ALA A 50 2.21 10.42 -1.90
CA ALA A 50 1.68 9.35 -1.06
C ALA A 50 2.68 8.21 -0.86
N MET A 51 3.31 7.73 -1.94
CA MET A 51 4.34 6.68 -1.88
C MET A 51 5.60 7.15 -1.14
N GLY A 52 5.93 8.44 -1.27
CA GLY A 52 7.04 9.06 -0.55
C GLY A 52 6.88 9.04 0.98
N ALA A 53 5.64 9.10 1.48
CA ALA A 53 5.38 9.12 2.93
C ALA A 53 5.85 7.84 3.65
N TYR A 54 5.82 6.68 2.97
CA TYR A 54 6.23 5.39 3.54
C TYR A 54 7.32 4.70 2.70
N TRP A 55 8.24 5.51 2.15
CA TRP A 55 9.36 5.05 1.32
C TRP A 55 10.21 3.95 1.97
N GLN A 56 10.37 3.99 3.30
CA GLN A 56 11.16 3.02 4.06
C GLN A 56 10.64 1.58 3.88
N VAL A 57 9.32 1.44 3.77
CA VAL A 57 8.64 0.14 3.61
C VAL A 57 9.01 -0.47 2.25
N TYR A 58 9.08 0.34 1.20
CA TYR A 58 9.49 -0.10 -0.14
C TYR A 58 10.95 -0.57 -0.17
N ILE A 59 11.85 0.12 0.53
CA ILE A 59 13.26 -0.30 0.61
C ILE A 59 13.40 -1.63 1.35
N ALA A 60 12.76 -1.77 2.52
CA ALA A 60 12.77 -3.01 3.27
C ALA A 60 12.25 -4.19 2.42
N PHE A 61 11.17 -3.96 1.67
CA PHE A 61 10.62 -4.93 0.74
C PHE A 61 11.61 -5.36 -0.36
N ILE A 62 12.30 -4.41 -1.00
CA ILE A 62 13.29 -4.70 -2.05
C ILE A 62 14.45 -5.54 -1.49
N ILE A 63 15.00 -5.17 -0.34
CA ILE A 63 16.12 -5.89 0.26
C ILE A 63 15.71 -7.33 0.62
N LEU A 64 14.51 -7.52 1.16
CA LEU A 64 13.98 -8.85 1.46
C LEU A 64 13.75 -9.69 0.19
N LEU A 65 13.28 -9.09 -0.90
CA LEU A 65 13.18 -9.78 -2.19
C LEU A 65 14.54 -10.26 -2.70
N ILE A 66 15.58 -9.42 -2.60
CA ILE A 66 16.95 -9.81 -2.95
C ILE A 66 17.40 -11.01 -2.10
N SER A 67 17.08 -10.99 -0.81
CA SER A 67 17.35 -12.10 0.12
C SER A 67 16.67 -13.41 -0.30
N VAL A 68 15.40 -13.35 -0.74
CA VAL A 68 14.64 -14.52 -1.23
C VAL A 68 15.25 -15.08 -2.52
N VAL A 69 15.68 -14.22 -3.45
CA VAL A 69 16.33 -14.64 -4.69
C VAL A 69 17.67 -15.32 -4.39
N LEU A 70 18.49 -14.75 -3.50
CA LEU A 70 19.79 -15.29 -3.11
C LEU A 70 19.71 -16.61 -2.34
N SER A 71 18.66 -16.80 -1.54
CA SER A 71 18.40 -18.07 -0.84
C SER A 71 17.82 -19.15 -1.75
N ARG A 72 17.49 -18.82 -3.01
CA ARG A 72 16.76 -19.67 -3.97
C ARG A 72 15.50 -20.29 -3.35
N ASN A 73 14.90 -19.57 -2.40
CA ASN A 73 13.80 -20.07 -1.60
C ASN A 73 12.52 -19.32 -1.95
N SER A 74 12.06 -19.53 -3.18
CA SER A 74 10.81 -18.96 -3.66
C SER A 74 9.68 -19.98 -3.44
N SER A 75 8.92 -19.79 -2.37
CA SER A 75 7.64 -20.47 -2.23
C SER A 75 6.61 -19.75 -3.11
N SER A 76 6.18 -20.37 -4.19
CA SER A 76 5.24 -19.78 -5.16
C SER A 76 3.95 -19.29 -4.49
N LYS A 77 3.46 -19.99 -3.45
CA LYS A 77 2.26 -19.61 -2.69
C LYS A 77 2.47 -18.34 -1.87
N LEU A 78 3.60 -18.22 -1.17
CA LEU A 78 3.90 -17.05 -0.34
C LEU A 78 4.17 -15.82 -1.21
N MET A 79 4.90 -16.01 -2.31
CA MET A 79 5.17 -14.95 -3.28
C MET A 79 3.87 -14.47 -3.97
N PHE A 80 2.94 -15.38 -4.26
CA PHE A 80 1.62 -15.01 -4.75
C PHE A 80 0.82 -14.20 -3.72
N GLY A 81 0.87 -14.59 -2.44
CA GLY A 81 0.28 -13.80 -1.35
C GLY A 81 0.86 -12.39 -1.26
N SER A 82 2.18 -12.26 -1.28
CA SER A 82 2.88 -10.96 -1.33
C SER A 82 2.42 -10.10 -2.52
N PHE A 83 2.31 -10.70 -3.70
CA PHE A 83 1.84 -10.02 -4.90
C PHE A 83 0.40 -9.51 -4.79
N LEU A 84 -0.52 -10.33 -4.25
CA LEU A 84 -1.90 -9.90 -4.01
C LEU A 84 -1.97 -8.69 -3.06
N PHE A 85 -1.14 -8.67 -2.01
CA PHE A 85 -1.10 -7.54 -1.09
C PHE A 85 -0.51 -6.27 -1.72
N ILE A 86 0.45 -6.38 -2.64
CA ILE A 86 0.94 -5.23 -3.43
C ILE A 86 -0.17 -4.68 -4.32
N LEU A 87 -0.92 -5.55 -5.00
CA LEU A 87 -2.07 -5.12 -5.77
C LEU A 87 -3.12 -4.43 -4.89
N GLY A 88 -3.33 -4.92 -3.67
CA GLY A 88 -4.17 -4.27 -2.66
C GLY A 88 -3.67 -2.88 -2.27
N ALA A 89 -2.37 -2.70 -2.06
CA ALA A 89 -1.77 -1.41 -1.74
C ALA A 89 -1.92 -0.41 -2.91
N ILE A 90 -1.73 -0.86 -4.15
CA ILE A 90 -1.94 -0.04 -5.34
C ILE A 90 -3.43 0.32 -5.46
N ALA A 91 -4.33 -0.65 -5.31
CA ALA A 91 -5.78 -0.41 -5.36
C ALA A 91 -6.23 0.58 -4.28
N ALA A 92 -5.68 0.51 -3.07
CA ALA A 92 -5.96 1.45 -2.00
C ALA A 92 -5.56 2.89 -2.36
N ASN A 93 -4.40 3.08 -3.00
CA ASN A 93 -3.96 4.40 -3.46
C ASN A 93 -4.77 4.90 -4.67
N VAL A 94 -5.13 4.00 -5.60
CA VAL A 94 -5.94 4.34 -6.78
C VAL A 94 -7.39 4.68 -6.38
N ALA A 95 -7.93 4.10 -5.30
CA ALA A 95 -9.27 4.41 -4.82
C ALA A 95 -9.46 5.91 -4.49
N PHE A 96 -8.38 6.61 -4.13
CA PHE A 96 -8.42 8.05 -3.86
C PHE A 96 -8.46 8.93 -5.12
N LEU A 97 -8.37 8.36 -6.32
CA LEU A 97 -8.56 9.09 -7.57
C LEU A 97 -9.95 9.77 -7.62
N ALA A 98 -10.95 9.11 -7.04
CA ALA A 98 -12.31 9.64 -6.95
C ALA A 98 -12.49 10.67 -5.80
N SER A 99 -11.48 10.84 -4.94
CA SER A 99 -11.53 11.72 -3.77
C SER A 99 -10.84 13.06 -4.05
N PRO A 100 -11.46 14.20 -3.66
CA PRO A 100 -10.83 15.51 -3.75
C PRO A 100 -9.62 15.69 -2.84
N ALA A 101 -9.55 14.93 -1.74
CA ALA A 101 -8.51 15.06 -0.74
C ALA A 101 -7.90 13.70 -0.37
N MET A 102 -6.59 13.68 -0.13
CA MET A 102 -5.83 12.58 0.47
C MET A 102 -5.30 13.03 1.84
N PRO A 103 -6.03 12.82 2.93
CA PRO A 103 -5.47 13.08 4.26
C PRO A 103 -4.41 12.02 4.59
N SER A 104 -3.38 12.39 5.36
CA SER A 104 -2.27 11.50 5.73
C SER A 104 -2.72 10.16 6.33
N ARG A 105 -3.76 10.17 7.18
CA ARG A 105 -4.38 8.95 7.76
C ARG A 105 -4.96 7.97 6.74
N ALA A 106 -5.29 8.42 5.54
CA ALA A 106 -5.85 7.58 4.49
C ALA A 106 -4.78 6.67 3.84
N LEU A 107 -3.51 7.06 3.95
CA LEU A 107 -2.35 6.30 3.47
C LEU A 107 -2.10 5.02 4.27
N ASN A 108 -2.64 4.95 5.50
CA ASN A 108 -2.49 3.79 6.38
C ASN A 108 -3.03 2.50 5.75
N GLY A 109 -4.08 2.58 4.92
CA GLY A 109 -4.61 1.40 4.23
C GLY A 109 -3.59 0.77 3.28
N ALA A 110 -2.94 1.59 2.45
CA ALA A 110 -1.88 1.13 1.55
C ALA A 110 -0.65 0.63 2.32
N LEU A 111 -0.28 1.32 3.40
CA LEU A 111 0.81 0.92 4.29
C LEU A 111 0.56 -0.45 4.93
N CYS A 112 -0.64 -0.71 5.47
CA CYS A 112 -0.99 -2.00 6.06
C CYS A 112 -0.85 -3.15 5.04
N PHE A 113 -1.31 -2.95 3.80
CA PHE A 113 -1.13 -3.94 2.74
C PHE A 113 0.33 -4.17 2.38
N MET A 114 1.16 -3.12 2.37
CA MET A 114 2.60 -3.26 2.14
C MET A 114 3.29 -4.04 3.26
N ILE A 115 2.96 -3.79 4.53
CA ILE A 115 3.52 -4.53 5.68
C ILE A 115 3.12 -6.01 5.61
N LEU A 116 1.87 -6.31 5.25
CA LEU A 116 1.43 -7.69 5.03
C LEU A 116 2.25 -8.36 3.92
N SER A 117 2.47 -7.67 2.80
CA SER A 117 3.31 -8.18 1.72
C SER A 117 4.75 -8.48 2.18
N ILE A 118 5.35 -7.58 2.96
CA ILE A 118 6.67 -7.76 3.57
C ILE A 118 6.70 -8.99 4.48
N SER A 119 5.66 -9.24 5.28
CA SER A 119 5.59 -10.42 6.16
C SER A 119 5.73 -11.73 5.38
N PHE A 120 5.06 -11.84 4.23
CA PHE A 120 5.16 -13.03 3.36
C PHE A 120 6.57 -13.20 2.78
N VAL A 121 7.18 -12.12 2.30
CA VAL A 121 8.54 -12.16 1.75
C VAL A 121 9.56 -12.45 2.84
N ALA A 122 9.42 -11.84 4.02
CA ALA A 122 10.26 -12.09 5.17
C ALA A 122 10.21 -13.58 5.55
N HIS A 123 9.03 -14.17 5.68
CA HIS A 123 8.90 -15.61 5.99
C HIS A 123 9.63 -16.49 4.95
N SER A 124 9.55 -16.15 3.66
CA SER A 124 10.29 -16.85 2.60
C SER A 124 11.81 -16.64 2.72
N ALA A 125 12.27 -15.47 3.16
CA ALA A 125 13.69 -15.15 3.34
C ALA A 125 14.34 -15.92 4.51
N PHE A 126 13.59 -16.19 5.60
CA PHE A 126 14.09 -16.86 6.80
C PHE A 126 13.98 -18.38 6.79
N THR A 127 13.17 -18.96 5.90
CA THR A 127 12.95 -20.42 5.89
C THR A 127 14.14 -21.21 5.33
N LYS A 128 15.05 -20.58 4.56
CA LYS A 128 16.34 -21.18 4.18
C LYS A 128 17.49 -20.25 4.52
N PHE A 129 18.33 -20.72 5.44
CA PHE A 129 19.47 -20.00 5.96
C PHE A 129 20.67 -20.10 5.01
N ASN A 130 20.81 -19.11 4.13
CA ASN A 130 22.09 -18.78 3.49
C ASN A 130 22.74 -17.63 4.29
N LYS A 131 24.07 -17.66 4.50
CA LYS A 131 24.80 -16.62 5.27
C LYS A 131 24.47 -15.22 4.76
N ALA A 132 24.46 -15.02 3.43
CA ALA A 132 24.12 -13.75 2.81
C ALA A 132 22.65 -13.32 3.03
N SER A 133 21.72 -14.28 3.01
CA SER A 133 20.29 -14.03 3.26
C SER A 133 20.04 -13.59 4.70
N ILE A 134 20.73 -14.20 5.66
CA ILE A 134 20.64 -13.83 7.08
C ILE A 134 21.13 -12.41 7.31
N TYR A 135 22.28 -12.03 6.75
CA TYR A 135 22.79 -10.67 6.92
C TYR A 135 21.83 -9.63 6.35
N LEU A 136 21.28 -9.86 5.15
CA LEU A 136 20.31 -8.96 4.53
C LEU A 136 18.97 -8.89 5.30
N SER A 137 18.52 -10.00 5.87
CA SER A 137 17.29 -10.03 6.64
C SER A 137 17.45 -9.40 8.04
N VAL A 138 18.64 -9.51 8.65
CA VAL A 138 18.95 -8.81 9.90
C VAL A 138 19.11 -7.30 9.68
N THR A 139 19.77 -6.87 8.60
CA THR A 139 19.91 -5.43 8.29
C THR A 139 18.57 -4.77 8.01
N THR A 140 17.64 -5.46 7.35
CA THR A 140 16.27 -4.95 7.14
C THR A 140 15.49 -4.77 8.43
N TYR A 141 15.58 -5.70 9.38
CA TYR A 141 14.97 -5.50 10.71
C TYR A 141 15.62 -4.36 11.49
N ALA A 142 16.94 -4.23 11.43
CA ALA A 142 17.65 -3.12 12.07
C ALA A 142 17.22 -1.77 11.45
N MET A 143 17.10 -1.70 10.12
CA MET A 143 16.59 -0.51 9.42
C MET A 143 15.15 -0.22 9.82
N ALA A 144 14.27 -1.22 9.88
CA ALA A 144 12.89 -1.04 10.33
C ALA A 144 12.84 -0.51 11.77
N PHE A 145 13.63 -1.08 12.69
CA PHE A 145 13.67 -0.62 14.07
C PHE A 145 14.17 0.84 14.19
N LEU A 146 15.23 1.20 13.45
CA LEU A 146 15.86 2.52 13.53
C LEU A 146 15.12 3.63 12.78
N TYR A 147 14.44 3.31 11.68
CA TYR A 147 13.83 4.33 10.80
C TYR A 147 12.30 4.29 10.78
N PHE A 148 11.68 3.14 11.03
CA PHE A 148 10.22 3.03 11.01
C PHE A 148 9.63 3.49 12.34
N ILE A 149 10.19 3.05 13.48
CA ILE A 149 9.69 3.40 14.82
C ILE A 149 9.77 4.90 15.13
N PRO A 150 10.82 5.65 14.73
CA PRO A 150 10.85 7.10 14.99
C PRO A 150 9.99 7.91 14.01
N SER A 151 9.60 7.33 12.88
CA SER A 151 8.90 8.02 11.79
C SER A 151 7.36 7.91 11.89
N TYR A 152 6.85 7.00 12.72
CA TYR A 152 5.44 6.64 12.85
C TYR A 152 5.05 6.48 14.32
#